data_AF-A0A328ANW1-F1
#
_entry.id   AF-A0A328ANW1-F1
#
_cell.length_a   1.000
_cell.length_b   1.000
_cell.length_c   1.000
_cell.angle_alpha   90.00
_cell.angle_beta   90.00
_cell.angle_gamma   90.00
#
_symmetry.space_group_name_H-M   'P 1'
#
loop_
_entity.id
_entity.type
_entity.pdbx_description
1 polymer ?
#
loop_
_entity_poly.entity_id
_entity_poly.type
_entity_poly.pdbx_seq_one_letter_code
_entity_poly.pdbx_strand_id
1 'polypeptide(L)' 'MRLTLQPVLVQTGEEGQGLLAFRNGWLVAVLVQLSEIHGDQAGHWFLEKGFGVLDGPQPPVFPDVQVAERWIAERLDGSA' A
#
# COMPACT_ATOMS: atom_id res chain seq x y z
N MET A 1 -4.07 15.82 3.89
CA MET A 1 -3.88 14.90 5.05
C MET A 1 -2.43 14.37 5.06
N ARG A 2 -1.85 13.97 6.21
CA ARG A 2 -0.49 13.36 6.24
C ARG A 2 -0.56 11.88 6.62
N LEU A 3 -0.08 11.03 5.73
CA LEU A 3 0.16 9.62 6.01
C LEU A 3 1.58 9.47 6.57
N THR A 4 1.76 8.48 7.44
CA THR A 4 3.07 8.02 7.87
C THR A 4 3.29 6.63 7.29
N LEU A 5 4.39 6.44 6.57
CA LEU A 5 4.80 5.12 6.09
C LEU A 5 5.90 4.57 6.98
N GLN A 6 5.70 3.34 7.45
CA GLN A 6 6.68 2.62 8.24
C GLN A 6 7.17 1.38 7.46
N PRO A 7 8.47 1.26 7.17
CA PRO A 7 9.04 0.07 6.56
C PRO A 7 8.82 -1.17 7.41
N VAL A 8 8.50 -2.29 6.77
CA VAL A 8 8.33 -3.59 7.40
C VAL A 8 8.76 -4.68 6.42
N LEU A 9 9.16 -5.85 6.93
CA LEU A 9 9.29 -7.06 6.12
C LEU A 9 7.96 -7.80 6.13
N VAL A 10 7.49 -8.21 4.97
CA VAL A 10 6.23 -8.94 4.82
C VAL A 10 6.54 -10.33 4.29
N GLN A 11 5.96 -11.34 4.94
CA GLN A 11 6.07 -12.71 4.49
C GLN A 11 5.01 -12.99 3.43
N THR A 12 5.31 -12.68 2.17
CA THR A 12 4.42 -12.90 1.02
C THR A 12 4.73 -14.22 0.29
N GLY A 13 5.60 -15.06 0.85
CA GLY A 13 6.12 -16.30 0.25
C GLY A 13 7.61 -16.19 -0.11
N GLU A 14 8.08 -14.98 -0.37
CA GLU A 14 9.49 -14.56 -0.37
C GLU A 14 9.63 -13.39 0.62
N GLU A 15 10.85 -13.07 1.07
CA GLU A 15 11.09 -11.86 1.88
C GLU A 15 10.81 -10.62 1.02
N GLY A 16 9.63 -10.02 1.19
CA GLY A 16 9.18 -8.83 0.48
C GLY A 16 9.37 -7.56 1.30
N GLN A 17 9.82 -6.48 0.66
CA GLN A 17 9.77 -5.15 1.26
C GLN A 17 8.32 -4.69 1.33
N GLY A 18 7.90 -4.19 2.49
CA GLY A 18 6.56 -3.65 2.70
C GLY A 18 6.54 -2.31 3.42
N LEU A 19 5.39 -1.66 3.36
CA LEU A 19 5.12 -0.41 4.04
C LEU A 19 3.77 -0.49 4.75
N LEU A 20 3.78 -0.22 6.05
CA LEU A 20 2.58 0.03 6.83
C LEU A 20 2.21 1.51 6.70
N ALA A 21 1.00 1.79 6.21
CA ALA A 21 0.49 3.14 6.09
C ALA A 21 -0.40 3.49 7.29
N PHE A 22 -0.04 4.56 8.00
CA PHE A 22 -0.79 5.05 9.15
C PHE A 22 -1.42 6.42 8.87
N ARG A 23 -2.64 6.62 9.40
CA ARG A 23 -3.32 7.91 9.48
C ARG A 23 -3.68 8.18 10.95
N ASN A 24 -3.13 9.24 11.54
CA ASN A 24 -3.42 9.61 12.94
C ASN A 24 -3.25 8.44 13.93
N GLY A 25 -2.25 7.59 13.72
CA GLY A 25 -1.98 6.41 14.54
C GLY A 25 -2.78 5.15 14.19
N TRP A 26 -3.74 5.24 13.26
CA TRP A 26 -4.50 4.08 12.77
C TRP A 26 -3.82 3.46 11.56
N LEU A 27 -3.62 2.14 11.57
CA LEU A 27 -3.19 1.41 10.39
C LEU A 27 -4.33 1.41 9.36
N VAL A 28 -4.07 1.95 8.17
CA VAL A 28 -5.07 2.09 7.11
C VAL A 28 -4.77 1.24 5.87
N ALA A 29 -3.50 0.89 5.64
CA ALA A 29 -3.12 -0.01 4.56
C ALA A 29 -1.79 -0.74 4.82
N VAL A 30 -1.63 -1.88 4.16
CA VAL A 30 -0.38 -2.62 3.98
C VAL A 30 -0.05 -2.61 2.49
N LEU A 31 1.14 -2.11 2.16
CA LEU A 31 1.70 -2.14 0.80
C LEU A 31 2.86 -3.13 0.76
N VAL A 32 3.00 -3.85 -0.35
CA VAL A 32 4.12 -4.76 -0.61
C VAL A 32 4.76 -4.43 -1.94
N GLN A 33 6.09 -4.42 -2.00
CA GLN A 33 6.80 -4.26 -3.25
C GLN A 33 6.79 -5.59 -4.01
N LEU A 34 6.39 -5.56 -5.27
CA LEU A 34 6.37 -6.71 -6.14
C LEU A 34 7.80 -7.11 -6.51
N SER A 35 8.15 -8.37 -6.27
CA SER A 35 9.46 -8.92 -6.65
C SER A 35 9.55 -9.16 -8.17
N GLU A 36 10.75 -9.49 -8.64
CA GLU A 36 11.08 -9.73 -10.05
C GLU A 36 10.18 -10.78 -10.73
N ILE A 37 9.56 -11.69 -9.96
CA ILE A 37 8.61 -12.68 -10.49
C ILE A 37 7.38 -12.05 -11.17
N HIS A 38 7.11 -10.77 -10.88
CA HIS A 38 6.00 -10.00 -11.46
C HIS A 38 6.34 -9.32 -12.79
N GLY A 39 7.53 -9.58 -13.36
CA GLY A 39 7.91 -9.14 -14.71
C GLY A 39 7.82 -7.62 -14.87
N ASP A 40 6.97 -7.15 -15.78
CA ASP A 40 6.78 -5.72 -16.08
C ASP A 40 6.30 -4.88 -14.88
N GLN A 41 5.85 -5.51 -13.80
CA GLN A 41 5.44 -4.85 -12.56
C GLN A 41 6.44 -5.01 -11.42
N ALA A 42 7.62 -5.60 -11.67
CA ALA A 42 8.68 -5.68 -10.68
C ALA A 42 9.05 -4.28 -10.16
N GLY A 43 9.21 -4.16 -8.85
CA GLY A 43 9.50 -2.90 -8.17
C GLY A 43 8.29 -1.99 -7.91
N HIS A 44 7.13 -2.28 -8.51
CA HIS A 44 5.86 -1.61 -8.20
C HIS A 44 5.36 -2.01 -6.80
N TRP A 45 4.38 -1.25 -6.29
CA TRP A 45 3.78 -1.43 -4.98
C TRP A 45 2.34 -1.91 -5.10
N PHE A 46 2.04 -3.05 -4.52
CA PHE A 46 0.69 -3.62 -4.47
C PHE A 46 0.02 -3.33 -3.13
N LEU A 47 -1.28 -3.01 -3.15
CA LEU A 47 -2.10 -2.89 -1.95
C LEU A 47 -2.52 -4.26 -1.44
N GLU A 48 -1.65 -4.90 -0.66
CA GLU A 48 -1.92 -6.22 -0.06
C GLU A 48 -3.19 -6.21 0.80
N LYS A 49 -3.35 -5.17 1.64
CA LYS A 49 -4.57 -4.99 2.43
C LYS A 49 -4.89 -3.53 2.63
N GLY A 50 -6.11 -3.14 2.26
CA GLY A 50 -6.74 -1.90 2.69
C GLY A 50 -7.67 -2.14 3.88
N PHE A 51 -7.82 -1.14 4.75
CA PHE A 51 -8.80 -1.15 5.84
C PHE A 51 -9.90 -0.11 5.59
N GLY A 52 -11.13 -0.44 5.97
CA GLY A 52 -12.29 0.45 5.82
C GLY A 52 -12.58 0.75 4.34
N VAL A 53 -12.63 2.04 3.99
CA VAL A 53 -12.91 2.53 2.62
C VAL A 53 -11.86 2.15 1.58
N LEU A 54 -10.70 1.66 2.03
CA LEU A 54 -9.63 1.17 1.16
C LEU A 54 -9.76 -0.34 0.87
N ASP A 55 -10.64 -1.05 1.59
CA ASP A 55 -10.89 -2.48 1.34
C ASP A 55 -11.78 -2.61 0.09
N GLY A 56 -11.32 -3.37 -0.90
CA GLY A 56 -11.99 -3.47 -2.18
C GLY A 56 -11.70 -4.79 -2.90
N PRO A 57 -12.58 -5.22 -3.82
CA PRO A 57 -12.48 -6.52 -4.48
C PRO A 57 -11.28 -6.61 -5.44
N GLN A 58 -10.75 -5.47 -5.89
CA GLN A 58 -9.60 -5.41 -6.78
C GLN A 58 -8.54 -4.45 -6.19
N PRO A 59 -7.58 -4.96 -5.42
CA PRO A 59 -6.50 -4.16 -4.90
C PRO A 59 -5.63 -3.57 -6.04
N PRO A 60 -5.31 -2.26 -5.99
CA PRO A 60 -4.48 -1.60 -7.00
C PRO A 60 -2.99 -1.98 -6.90
N VAL A 61 -2.29 -1.81 -8.03
CA VAL A 61 -0.83 -1.78 -8.13
C VAL A 61 -0.41 -0.36 -8.51
N PHE A 62 0.66 0.14 -7.89
CA PHE A 62 1.17 1.49 -8.05
C PHE A 62 2.62 1.47 -8.54
N PRO A 63 3.02 2.33 -9.47
CA PRO A 63 4.40 2.34 -9.99
C PRO A 63 5.44 2.73 -8.93
N ASP A 64 5.04 3.55 -7.95
CA ASP A 64 5.91 4.00 -6.86
C ASP A 64 5.09 4.29 -5.59
N VAL A 65 5.83 4.52 -4.49
CA VAL A 65 5.25 4.81 -3.17
C VAL A 65 4.46 6.12 -3.17
N GLN A 66 4.89 7.14 -3.92
CA GLN A 66 4.24 8.44 -3.94
C GLN A 66 2.85 8.39 -4.60
N VAL A 67 2.69 7.55 -5.64
CA VAL A 67 1.39 7.28 -6.26
C VAL A 67 0.48 6.53 -5.29
N ALA A 68 1.00 5.54 -4.58
CA ALA A 68 0.25 4.81 -3.54
C ALA A 68 -0.24 5.76 -2.42
N GLU A 69 0.64 6.59 -1.88
CA GLU A 69 0.31 7.57 -0.84
C GLU A 69 -0.81 8.52 -1.28
N ARG A 70 -0.72 9.06 -2.50
CA ARG A 70 -1.74 9.97 -3.03
C ARG A 70 -3.10 9.29 -3.14
N TRP A 71 -3.13 8.09 -3.70
CA TRP A 71 -4.35 7.30 -3.85
C TRP A 71 -5.02 6.98 -2.50
N ILE A 72 -4.22 6.63 -1.49
CA ILE A 72 -4.70 6.37 -0.13
C ILE A 72 -5.27 7.66 0.48
N ALA A 73 -4.55 8.78 0.35
CA ALA A 73 -4.99 10.06 0.90
C ALA A 73 -6.32 10.52 0.29
N GLU A 74 -6.47 10.44 -1.03
CA GLU A 74 -7.69 10.84 -1.74
C GLU A 74 -8.94 10.08 -1.26
N ARG A 75 -8.83 8.76 -1.04
CA ARG A 75 -9.97 7.93 -0.59
C ARG A 75 -10.35 8.18 0.86
N LEU A 76 -9.35 8.41 1.70
CA LEU A 76 -9.58 8.72 3.12
C LEU A 76 -10.11 10.14 3.33
N ASP A 77 -9.80 11.08 2.42
CA ASP A 77 -10.34 12.45 2.45
C ASP A 77 -11.76 12.52 1.86
N GLY A 78 -12.10 11.65 0.89
CA GLY A 78 -13.46 11.53 0.33
C GLY A 78 -14.46 10.77 1.20
N SER A 79 -14.02 10.22 2.33
CA SER A 79 -14.84 9.49 3.30
C SER A 79 -15.20 10.41 4.47
N ALA A 80 -16.07 11.38 4.20
CA ALA A 80 -16.67 12.28 5.18
C ALA A 80 -18.08 11.84 5.54
#